data_AF-A0A2W0B4Y8-F1
#
_entry.id   AF-A0A2W0B4Y8-F1
#
_cell.length_a   1.000
_cell.length_b   1.000
_cell.length_c   1.000
_cell.angle_alpha   90.00
_cell.angle_beta   90.00
_cell.angle_gamma   90.00
#
_symmetry.space_group_name_H-M   'P 1'
#
loop_
_entity.id
_entity.type
_entity.pdbx_description
1 polymer ?
#
loop_
_entity_poly.entity_id
_entity_poly.type
_entity_poly.pdbx_seq_one_letter_code
_entity_poly.pdbx_strand_id
1 'polypeptide(L)'
;MALSNTFRFGIVTAILLALVVVSRAQDPCGSLDRRALVFSGGGIKGAFEAGAAYHLIVHRACDFHDFSGISVGAINAAILAQALSSNDRETSHAALVVQAESLVNIWASLKSSRDIVKPRKLAGLRFAMFGTENFNDFSPLRRLLAANVSINKLAAGRPLRIGLTCFWDGTYQEVAAARGEIALSRLSVRELRASGDGSHAPVCLSRSGA
;
A
#
# COMPACT_ATOMS: atom_id res chain seq x y z
N MET A 1 50.76 -17.62 -23.28
CA MET A 1 49.78 -18.37 -24.10
C MET A 1 48.68 -17.39 -24.49
N ALA A 2 48.68 -16.91 -25.74
CA ALA A 2 47.70 -15.93 -26.21
C ALA A 2 46.46 -16.67 -26.74
N LEU A 3 45.29 -16.41 -26.18
CA LEU A 3 44.02 -16.91 -26.72
C LEU A 3 43.80 -16.34 -28.13
N SER A 4 43.49 -17.20 -29.10
CA SER A 4 43.22 -16.79 -30.48
C SER A 4 42.00 -15.86 -30.57
N ASN A 5 42.02 -14.92 -31.53
CA ASN A 5 40.97 -13.91 -31.70
C ASN A 5 39.57 -14.52 -31.94
N THR A 6 39.48 -15.73 -32.50
CA THR A 6 38.23 -16.47 -32.69
C THR A 6 37.61 -16.96 -31.38
N PHE A 7 38.43 -17.36 -30.40
CA PHE A 7 37.94 -17.78 -29.08
C PHE A 7 37.43 -16.58 -28.26
N ARG A 8 38.08 -15.42 -28.41
CA ARG A 8 37.66 -14.15 -27.79
C ARG A 8 36.33 -13.67 -28.35
N PHE A 9 36.10 -13.79 -29.66
CA PHE A 9 34.81 -13.47 -30.29
C PHE A 9 33.69 -14.39 -29.78
N GLY A 10 33.91 -15.70 -29.73
CA GLY A 10 32.91 -16.65 -29.24
C GLY A 10 32.50 -16.40 -27.78
N ILE A 11 33.44 -16.04 -26.91
CA ILE A 11 33.15 -15.68 -25.52
C ILE A 11 32.34 -14.39 -25.43
N VAL A 12 32.70 -13.35 -26.19
CA VAL A 12 31.98 -12.07 -26.19
C VAL A 12 30.55 -12.25 -26.70
N THR A 13 30.36 -13.05 -27.75
CA THR A 13 29.02 -13.35 -28.28
C THR A 13 28.19 -14.16 -27.28
N ALA A 14 28.78 -15.14 -26.59
CA ALA A 14 28.09 -15.92 -25.55
C ALA A 14 27.70 -15.06 -24.34
N ILE A 15 28.57 -14.14 -23.91
CA ILE A 15 28.28 -13.18 -22.83
C ILE A 15 27.14 -12.24 -23.25
N LEU A 16 27.17 -11.71 -24.48
CA LEU A 16 26.09 -10.85 -25.00
C LEU A 16 24.76 -11.59 -25.09
N LEU A 17 24.74 -12.83 -25.57
CA LEU A 17 23.52 -13.65 -25.59
C LEU A 17 23.00 -13.94 -24.17
N ALA A 18 23.89 -14.28 -23.24
CA ALA A 18 23.52 -14.51 -21.84
C ALA A 18 22.92 -13.25 -21.19
N LEU A 19 23.51 -12.08 -21.44
CA LEU A 19 22.99 -10.80 -20.94
C LEU A 19 21.60 -10.48 -21.51
N VAL A 20 21.35 -10.75 -22.78
CA VAL A 20 20.03 -10.55 -23.41
C VAL A 20 18.97 -11.51 -22.83
N VAL A 21 19.32 -12.76 -22.56
CA VAL A 21 18.41 -13.75 -21.95
C VAL A 21 18.07 -13.37 -20.51
N VAL A 22 19.05 -12.91 -19.72
CA VAL A 22 18.81 -12.41 -18.35
C VAL A 22 17.92 -11.18 -18.36
N SER A 23 18.09 -10.24 -19.32
CA SER A 23 17.18 -9.10 -19.45
C SER A 23 15.74 -9.48 -19.82
N ARG A 24 15.53 -10.57 -20.56
CA ARG A 24 14.19 -11.05 -20.99
C ARG A 24 13.47 -11.85 -19.89
N ALA A 25 14.21 -12.54 -19.02
CA ALA A 25 13.64 -13.27 -17.87
C ALA A 25 13.15 -12.36 -16.74
N GLN A 26 13.49 -11.07 -16.78
CA GLN A 26 13.26 -10.09 -15.70
C GLN A 26 12.27 -8.97 -16.05
N ASP A 27 11.46 -9.09 -17.11
CA ASP A 27 10.37 -8.13 -17.34
C ASP A 27 9.11 -8.59 -16.59
N PRO A 28 8.86 -8.11 -15.34
CA PRO A 28 7.66 -8.47 -14.59
C PRO A 28 6.37 -7.98 -15.25
N CYS A 29 6.48 -7.22 -16.35
CA CYS A 29 5.39 -6.49 -16.97
C CYS A 29 5.13 -6.82 -18.43
N GLY A 30 5.94 -7.71 -19.01
CA GLY A 30 5.77 -8.21 -20.37
C GLY A 30 4.60 -9.18 -20.55
N SER A 31 4.06 -9.78 -19.48
CA SER A 31 2.86 -10.64 -19.58
C SER A 31 1.55 -9.83 -19.46
N LEU A 32 0.53 -10.28 -20.20
CA LEU A 32 -0.83 -9.74 -20.15
C LEU A 32 -1.65 -10.29 -18.97
N ASP A 33 -1.03 -11.07 -18.10
CA ASP A 33 -1.71 -11.69 -16.97
C ASP A 33 -2.16 -10.65 -15.94
N ARG A 34 -3.25 -10.99 -15.26
CA ARG A 34 -3.74 -10.23 -14.12
C ARG A 34 -2.69 -10.24 -13.00
N ARG A 35 -2.31 -9.06 -12.53
CA ARG A 35 -1.25 -8.87 -11.54
C ARG A 35 -1.73 -8.11 -10.32
N ALA A 36 -1.35 -8.58 -9.15
CA ALA A 36 -1.58 -7.92 -7.88
C ALA A 36 -0.31 -7.20 -7.40
N LEU A 37 -0.46 -6.06 -6.74
CA LEU A 37 0.62 -5.38 -6.03
C LEU A 37 0.38 -5.45 -4.52
N VAL A 38 1.31 -6.11 -3.82
CA VAL A 38 1.19 -6.42 -2.39
C VAL A 38 2.21 -5.61 -1.61
N PHE A 39 1.73 -4.87 -0.62
CA PHE A 39 2.55 -4.00 0.22
C PHE A 39 2.70 -4.56 1.63
N SER A 40 3.91 -4.45 2.17
CA SER A 40 4.24 -4.96 3.50
C SER A 40 3.94 -3.91 4.58
N GLY A 41 4.07 -4.33 5.85
CA GLY A 41 4.17 -3.38 6.95
C GLY A 41 5.60 -2.86 7.09
N GLY A 42 5.78 -1.62 7.56
CA GLY A 42 7.14 -1.10 7.69
C GLY A 42 7.31 0.33 8.19
N GLY A 43 6.23 0.98 8.65
CA GLY A 43 6.29 2.37 9.14
C GLY A 43 6.88 3.32 8.09
N ILE A 44 7.99 3.98 8.41
CA ILE A 44 8.66 4.94 7.50
C ILE A 44 9.15 4.31 6.18
N LYS A 45 9.33 2.98 6.13
CA LYS A 45 9.72 2.27 4.90
C LYS A 45 8.63 2.32 3.81
N GLY A 46 7.43 2.80 4.13
CA GLY A 46 6.36 3.03 3.14
C GLY A 46 6.75 4.00 2.02
N ALA A 47 7.67 4.94 2.26
CA ALA A 47 8.19 5.83 1.21
C ALA A 47 9.01 5.06 0.16
N PHE A 48 9.79 4.05 0.59
CA PHE A 48 10.51 3.18 -0.32
C PHE A 48 9.55 2.34 -1.15
N GLU A 49 8.51 1.77 -0.51
CA GLU A 49 7.46 1.03 -1.20
C GLU A 49 6.74 1.88 -2.26
N ALA A 50 6.45 3.15 -1.95
CA ALA A 50 5.87 4.09 -2.90
C ALA A 50 6.79 4.36 -4.10
N GLY A 51 8.10 4.54 -3.87
CA GLY A 51 9.08 4.69 -4.94
C GLY A 51 9.22 3.43 -5.80
N ALA A 52 9.18 2.25 -5.19
CA ALA A 52 9.22 0.97 -5.92
C ALA A 52 7.96 0.79 -6.78
N ALA A 53 6.78 1.08 -6.24
CA ALA A 53 5.52 1.05 -6.98
C ALA A 53 5.55 2.06 -8.14
N TYR A 54 6.03 3.29 -7.90
CA TYR A 54 6.20 4.31 -8.94
C TYR A 54 7.13 3.83 -10.07
N HIS A 55 8.27 3.22 -9.74
CA HIS A 55 9.17 2.70 -10.77
C HIS A 55 8.50 1.63 -11.64
N LEU A 56 7.77 0.69 -11.03
CA LEU A 56 7.05 -0.34 -11.78
C LEU A 56 5.95 0.28 -12.65
N ILE A 57 5.12 1.14 -12.08
CA ILE A 57 3.98 1.73 -12.80
C ILE A 57 4.47 2.68 -13.90
N VAL A 58 5.30 3.67 -13.57
CA VAL A 58 5.64 4.77 -14.47
C VAL A 58 6.80 4.40 -15.41
N HIS A 59 7.88 3.80 -14.90
CA HIS A 59 9.06 3.53 -15.71
C HIS A 59 9.04 2.16 -16.41
N ARG A 60 8.28 1.20 -15.89
CA ARG A 60 8.16 -0.15 -16.47
C ARG A 60 6.79 -0.42 -17.10
N ALA A 61 5.91 0.57 -17.14
CA ALA A 61 4.57 0.48 -17.70
C ALA A 61 3.73 -0.71 -17.16
N CYS A 62 3.94 -1.05 -15.88
CA CYS A 62 3.22 -2.14 -15.23
C CYS A 62 1.80 -1.71 -14.89
N ASP A 63 0.81 -2.53 -15.26
CA ASP A 63 -0.57 -2.32 -14.84
C ASP A 63 -0.97 -3.37 -13.79
N PHE A 64 -1.52 -2.92 -12.66
CA PHE A 64 -1.84 -3.76 -11.51
C PHE A 64 -3.32 -3.74 -11.21
N HIS A 65 -3.96 -4.89 -11.24
CA HIS A 65 -5.41 -5.02 -11.19
C HIS A 65 -5.94 -5.10 -9.77
N ASP A 66 -5.11 -5.57 -8.83
CA ASP A 66 -5.47 -5.77 -7.44
C ASP A 66 -4.40 -5.18 -6.53
N PHE A 67 -4.81 -4.63 -5.40
CA PHE A 67 -3.90 -4.12 -4.38
C PHE A 67 -4.18 -4.77 -3.04
N SER A 68 -3.12 -5.08 -2.30
CA SER A 68 -3.27 -5.43 -0.90
C SER A 68 -2.17 -4.83 -0.05
N GLY A 69 -2.47 -4.63 1.24
CA GLY A 69 -1.46 -4.12 2.15
C GLY A 69 -1.85 -4.21 3.61
N ILE A 70 -0.83 -4.10 4.46
CA ILE A 70 -0.98 -4.05 5.92
C ILE A 70 -0.25 -2.83 6.47
N SER A 71 -0.75 -2.23 7.55
CA SER A 71 -0.13 -1.06 8.18
C SER A 71 0.12 0.07 7.17
N VAL A 72 1.36 0.56 7.02
CA VAL A 72 1.72 1.56 6.01
C VAL A 72 1.45 1.10 4.57
N GLY A 73 1.64 -0.18 4.29
CA GLY A 73 1.35 -0.75 2.98
C GLY A 73 -0.12 -0.66 2.61
N ALA A 74 -1.02 -0.71 3.60
CA ALA A 74 -2.46 -0.50 3.36
C ALA A 74 -2.77 0.92 2.88
N ILE A 75 -1.98 1.92 3.31
CA ILE A 75 -2.11 3.32 2.86
C ILE A 75 -1.70 3.42 1.39
N ASN A 76 -0.53 2.86 1.04
CA ASN A 76 -0.04 2.82 -0.33
C ASN A 76 -1.04 2.10 -1.25
N ALA A 77 -1.50 0.92 -0.83
CA ALA A 77 -2.51 0.13 -1.53
C ALA A 77 -3.80 0.92 -1.75
N ALA A 78 -4.33 1.58 -0.71
CA ALA A 78 -5.57 2.34 -0.79
C ALA A 78 -5.47 3.54 -1.75
N ILE A 79 -4.34 4.24 -1.77
CA ILE A 79 -4.14 5.37 -2.68
C ILE A 79 -4.11 4.89 -4.14
N LEU A 80 -3.38 3.80 -4.43
CA LEU A 80 -3.28 3.24 -5.78
C LEU A 80 -4.59 2.58 -6.25
N ALA A 81 -5.31 1.91 -5.35
CA ALA A 81 -6.57 1.25 -5.67
C ALA A 81 -7.67 2.21 -6.14
N GLN A 82 -7.55 3.51 -5.88
CA GLN A 82 -8.47 4.51 -6.42
C GLN A 82 -8.34 4.73 -7.94
N ALA A 83 -7.31 4.18 -8.59
CA ALA A 83 -7.17 4.24 -10.03
C ALA A 83 -8.31 3.45 -10.70
N LEU A 84 -8.94 4.05 -11.72
CA LEU A 84 -9.93 3.34 -12.50
C LEU A 84 -9.29 2.18 -13.28
N SER A 85 -10.06 1.11 -13.45
CA SER A 85 -9.71 -0.03 -14.30
C SER A 85 -10.53 0.05 -15.59
N SER A 86 -9.89 -0.24 -16.72
CA SER A 86 -10.49 -0.28 -18.05
C SER A 86 -10.09 -1.58 -18.75
N ASN A 87 -10.91 -2.03 -19.71
CA ASN A 87 -10.53 -3.13 -20.60
C ASN A 87 -9.41 -2.72 -21.56
N ASP A 88 -9.29 -1.42 -21.82
CA ASP A 88 -8.15 -0.87 -22.54
C ASP A 88 -6.96 -0.69 -21.58
N ARG A 89 -5.86 -1.41 -21.88
CA ARG A 89 -4.66 -1.44 -21.04
C ARG A 89 -4.01 -0.07 -20.92
N GLU A 90 -3.98 0.71 -22.00
CA GLU A 90 -3.34 2.03 -21.99
C GLU A 90 -4.13 3.01 -21.11
N THR A 91 -5.45 3.06 -21.27
CA THR A 91 -6.34 3.87 -20.42
C THR A 91 -6.28 3.43 -18.95
N SER A 92 -6.28 2.12 -18.71
CA SER A 92 -6.15 1.53 -17.37
C SER A 92 -4.83 1.98 -16.73
N HIS A 93 -3.72 1.79 -17.42
CA HIS A 93 -2.38 2.15 -16.97
C HIS A 93 -2.24 3.66 -16.72
N ALA A 94 -2.74 4.51 -17.62
CA ALA A 94 -2.70 5.96 -17.46
C ALA A 94 -3.41 6.42 -16.17
N ALA A 95 -4.57 5.83 -15.84
CA ALA A 95 -5.25 6.13 -14.59
C ALA A 95 -4.43 5.70 -13.35
N LEU A 96 -3.66 4.61 -13.47
CA LEU A 96 -2.77 4.14 -12.40
C LEU A 96 -1.53 5.03 -12.24
N VAL A 97 -0.98 5.57 -13.33
CA VAL A 97 0.15 6.53 -13.31
C VAL A 97 -0.21 7.77 -12.48
N VAL A 98 -1.40 8.33 -12.67
CA VAL A 98 -1.88 9.49 -11.90
C VAL A 98 -1.87 9.20 -10.39
N GLN A 99 -2.32 8.02 -9.99
CA GLN A 99 -2.33 7.64 -8.57
C GLN A 99 -0.92 7.35 -8.04
N ALA A 100 -0.01 6.81 -8.86
CA ALA A 100 1.39 6.60 -8.49
C ALA A 100 2.12 7.93 -8.26
N GLU A 101 1.91 8.93 -9.12
CA GLU A 101 2.44 10.28 -8.94
C GLU A 101 1.91 10.95 -7.67
N SER A 102 0.60 10.86 -7.45
CA SER A 102 -0.04 11.34 -6.22
C SER A 102 0.57 10.68 -4.98
N LEU A 103 0.77 9.37 -5.01
CA LEU A 103 1.36 8.62 -3.91
C LEU A 103 2.77 9.12 -3.56
N VAL A 104 3.65 9.27 -4.55
CA VAL A 104 5.02 9.77 -4.32
C VAL A 104 5.00 11.21 -3.81
N ASN A 105 4.11 12.07 -4.34
CA ASN A 105 3.96 13.45 -3.89
C ASN A 105 3.52 13.53 -2.43
N ILE A 106 2.58 12.67 -2.00
CA ILE A 106 2.18 12.56 -0.59
C ILE A 106 3.39 12.21 0.27
N TRP A 107 4.16 11.18 -0.09
CA TRP A 107 5.35 10.79 0.66
C TRP A 107 6.43 11.88 0.68
N ALA A 108 6.65 12.60 -0.42
CA ALA A 108 7.61 13.70 -0.50
C ALA A 108 7.21 14.93 0.34
N SER A 109 5.91 15.10 0.58
CA SER A 109 5.38 16.17 1.44
C SER A 109 5.65 15.94 2.93
N LEU A 110 5.84 14.69 3.35
CA LEU A 110 6.09 14.33 4.75
C LEU A 110 7.53 14.68 5.13
N LYS A 111 7.72 15.60 6.08
CA LYS A 111 9.04 16.12 6.48
C LYS A 111 9.56 15.47 7.75
N SER A 112 8.69 14.92 8.59
CA SER A 112 9.08 14.25 9.82
C SER A 112 8.04 13.24 10.30
N SER A 113 8.43 12.36 11.22
CA SER A 113 7.49 11.43 11.88
C SER A 113 6.31 12.15 12.56
N ARG A 114 6.46 13.44 12.92
CA ARG A 114 5.40 14.27 13.52
C ARG A 114 4.24 14.58 12.59
N ASP A 115 4.46 14.43 11.28
CA ASP A 115 3.42 14.62 10.26
C ASP A 115 2.48 13.40 10.18
N ILE A 116 2.90 12.26 10.75
CA ILE A 116 2.11 11.03 10.85
C ILE A 116 1.65 10.80 12.30
N VAL A 117 2.56 10.96 13.27
CA VAL A 117 2.36 10.64 14.69
C VAL A 117 2.91 11.74 15.58
N LYS A 118 2.07 12.32 16.45
CA LYS A 118 2.53 13.31 17.45
C LYS A 118 2.73 12.66 18.82
N PRO A 119 3.88 12.87 19.49
CA PRO A 119 4.03 12.42 20.87
C PRO A 119 3.12 13.25 21.80
N ARG A 120 2.37 12.59 22.68
CA ARG A 120 1.55 13.27 23.69
C ARG A 120 2.42 13.65 24.89
N LYS A 121 2.66 14.95 25.08
CA LYS A 121 3.57 15.49 26.12
C LYS A 121 3.25 15.06 27.57
N LEU A 122 2.01 14.65 27.87
CA LEU A 122 1.59 14.15 29.19
C LEU A 122 1.34 12.63 29.24
N ALA A 123 1.60 11.88 28.17
CA ALA A 123 1.25 10.46 28.13
C ALA A 123 1.97 9.62 29.18
N GLY A 124 3.22 9.94 29.53
CA GLY A 124 3.93 9.26 30.63
C GLY A 124 3.27 9.44 32.00
N LEU A 125 2.83 10.67 32.30
CA LEU A 125 2.16 10.99 33.56
C LEU A 125 0.74 10.38 33.63
N ARG A 126 0.01 10.43 32.52
CA ARG A 126 -1.34 9.83 32.44
C ARG A 126 -1.32 8.31 32.40
N PHE A 127 -0.32 7.70 31.75
CA PHE A 127 -0.10 6.25 31.82
C PHE A 127 0.21 5.82 33.25
N ALA A 128 1.06 6.57 33.97
CA ALA A 128 1.37 6.28 35.37
C ALA A 128 0.13 6.39 36.29
N MET A 129 -0.81 7.29 35.99
CA MET A 129 -2.04 7.46 36.80
C MET A 129 -3.22 6.58 36.36
N PHE A 130 -3.34 6.23 35.08
CA PHE A 130 -4.55 5.63 34.49
C PHE A 130 -4.29 4.38 33.62
N GLY A 131 -3.04 3.93 33.49
CA GLY A 131 -2.64 2.60 33.02
C GLY A 131 -2.93 2.22 31.56
N THR A 132 -3.61 3.05 30.76
CA THR A 132 -4.23 2.58 29.49
C THR A 132 -4.13 3.54 28.29
N GLU A 133 -3.26 4.55 28.34
CA GLU A 133 -3.21 5.54 27.25
C GLU A 133 -2.17 5.23 26.15
N ASN A 134 -2.59 5.46 24.90
CA ASN A 134 -1.72 5.41 23.72
C ASN A 134 -0.77 6.61 23.73
N PHE A 135 0.55 6.38 23.76
CA PHE A 135 1.58 7.43 23.85
C PHE A 135 1.60 8.42 22.66
N ASN A 136 0.84 8.10 21.62
CA ASN A 136 0.86 8.70 20.31
C ASN A 136 -0.52 9.25 19.89
N ASP A 137 -0.54 10.47 19.35
CA ASP A 137 -1.70 11.06 18.69
C ASP A 137 -1.63 10.82 17.17
N PHE A 138 -2.59 10.04 16.67
CA PHE A 138 -2.74 9.66 15.26
C PHE A 138 -3.65 10.61 14.46
N SER A 139 -4.10 11.71 15.04
CA SER A 139 -4.87 12.73 14.32
C SER A 139 -4.22 13.22 13.01
N PRO A 140 -2.88 13.40 12.92
CA PRO A 140 -2.22 13.75 11.66
C PRO A 140 -2.41 12.69 10.57
N LEU A 141 -2.17 11.41 10.89
CA LEU A 141 -2.42 10.29 9.98
C LEU A 141 -3.88 10.22 9.52
N ARG A 142 -4.84 10.42 10.44
CA ARG A 142 -6.28 10.40 10.09
C ARG A 142 -6.65 11.51 9.11
N ARG A 143 -6.08 12.70 9.27
CA ARG A 143 -6.26 13.80 8.30
C ARG A 143 -5.63 13.50 6.95
N LEU A 144 -4.43 12.91 6.93
CA LEU A 144 -3.77 12.50 5.69
C LEU A 144 -4.62 11.49 4.93
N LEU A 145 -5.16 10.48 5.60
CA LEU A 145 -6.04 9.49 4.98
C LEU A 145 -7.33 10.14 4.46
N ALA A 146 -7.99 10.98 5.26
CA ALA A 146 -9.22 11.65 4.85
C ALA A 146 -9.01 12.60 3.65
N ALA A 147 -7.83 13.20 3.52
CA ALA A 147 -7.50 14.09 2.40
C ALA A 147 -7.19 13.34 1.10
N ASN A 148 -6.67 12.11 1.17
CA ASN A 148 -6.11 11.41 0.01
C ASN A 148 -6.87 10.14 -0.38
N VAL A 149 -7.80 9.66 0.45
CA VAL A 149 -8.58 8.44 0.21
C VAL A 149 -10.08 8.76 0.19
N SER A 150 -10.71 8.53 -0.96
CA SER A 150 -12.14 8.67 -1.17
C SER A 150 -12.81 7.31 -1.27
N ILE A 151 -13.83 7.08 -0.45
CA ILE A 151 -14.62 5.84 -0.48
C ILE A 151 -15.28 5.64 -1.85
N ASN A 152 -15.78 6.70 -2.48
CA ASN A 152 -16.39 6.63 -3.81
C ASN A 152 -15.36 6.22 -4.88
N LYS A 153 -14.14 6.74 -4.80
CA LYS A 153 -13.06 6.35 -5.73
C LYS A 153 -12.59 4.92 -5.49
N LEU A 154 -12.53 4.47 -4.24
CA LEU A 154 -12.25 3.07 -3.91
C LEU A 154 -13.34 2.12 -4.42
N ALA A 155 -14.61 2.52 -4.33
CA ALA A 155 -15.74 1.75 -4.85
C ALA A 155 -15.69 1.59 -6.37
N ALA A 156 -15.29 2.67 -7.07
CA ALA A 156 -15.23 2.71 -8.53
C ALA A 156 -13.90 2.19 -9.09
N GLY A 157 -12.87 2.14 -8.26
CA GLY A 157 -11.50 1.81 -8.62
C GLY A 157 -11.24 0.31 -8.69
N ARG A 158 -9.99 -0.04 -8.38
CA ARG A 158 -9.46 -1.40 -8.42
C ARG A 158 -9.67 -2.11 -7.08
N PRO A 159 -9.85 -3.44 -7.09
CA PRO A 159 -9.93 -4.24 -5.86
C PRO A 159 -8.82 -3.94 -4.85
N LEU A 160 -9.21 -3.79 -3.60
CA LEU A 160 -8.33 -3.51 -2.47
C LEU A 160 -8.59 -4.52 -1.35
N ARG A 161 -7.53 -5.05 -0.75
CA ARG A 161 -7.57 -5.92 0.44
C ARG A 161 -6.65 -5.38 1.53
N ILE A 162 -7.19 -5.16 2.73
CA ILE A 162 -6.44 -4.64 3.87
C ILE A 162 -6.46 -5.68 4.99
N GLY A 163 -5.29 -6.08 5.45
CA GLY A 163 -5.13 -6.96 6.61
C GLY A 163 -5.15 -6.17 7.92
N LEU A 164 -5.89 -6.69 8.89
CA LEU A 164 -6.05 -6.16 10.24
C LEU A 164 -5.86 -7.29 11.24
N THR A 165 -5.36 -6.96 12.43
CA THR A 165 -5.30 -7.92 13.54
C THR A 165 -5.95 -7.30 14.75
N CYS A 166 -6.89 -8.02 15.35
CA CYS A 166 -7.55 -7.61 16.57
C CYS A 166 -6.56 -7.72 17.74
N PHE A 167 -6.38 -6.63 18.47
CA PHE A 167 -5.45 -6.58 19.60
C PHE A 167 -5.90 -7.47 20.77
N TRP A 168 -7.20 -7.68 20.94
CA TRP A 168 -7.78 -8.33 22.13
C TRP A 168 -7.67 -9.85 22.09
N ASP A 169 -7.83 -10.46 20.93
CA ASP A 169 -7.88 -11.92 20.76
C ASP A 169 -6.87 -12.44 19.72
N GLY A 170 -6.12 -11.55 19.07
CA GLY A 170 -5.16 -11.90 18.02
C GLY A 170 -5.79 -12.31 16.69
N THR A 171 -7.11 -12.20 16.52
CA THR A 171 -7.80 -12.61 15.29
C THR A 171 -7.37 -11.75 14.11
N TYR A 172 -6.89 -12.38 13.03
CA TYR A 172 -6.65 -11.71 11.76
C TYR A 172 -7.95 -11.55 10.98
N GLN A 173 -8.20 -10.34 10.47
CA GLN A 173 -9.35 -10.01 9.63
C GLN A 173 -8.85 -9.32 8.36
N GLU A 174 -9.57 -9.55 7.26
CA GLU A 174 -9.35 -8.84 6.01
C GLU A 174 -10.57 -8.00 5.68
N VAL A 175 -10.33 -6.75 5.29
CA VAL A 175 -11.35 -5.85 4.75
C VAL A 175 -11.10 -5.70 3.26
N ALA A 176 -12.11 -6.02 2.46
CA ALA A 176 -12.05 -5.86 1.01
C ALA A 176 -12.93 -4.70 0.55
N ALA A 177 -12.44 -3.94 -0.44
CA ALA A 177 -13.26 -3.04 -1.24
C ALA A 177 -13.19 -3.52 -2.69
N ALA A 178 -14.34 -3.91 -3.25
CA ALA A 178 -14.46 -4.36 -4.62
C ALA A 178 -15.52 -3.54 -5.37
N ARG A 179 -15.40 -3.51 -6.70
CA ARG A 179 -16.31 -2.78 -7.59
C ARG A 179 -17.74 -3.29 -7.40
N GLY A 180 -18.65 -2.42 -6.95
CA GLY A 180 -20.07 -2.75 -6.75
C GLY A 180 -20.42 -3.44 -5.42
N GLU A 181 -19.43 -3.92 -4.68
CA GLU A 181 -19.57 -4.45 -3.33
C GLU A 181 -18.53 -3.78 -2.44
N ILE A 182 -18.81 -2.54 -2.03
CA ILE A 182 -18.30 -2.18 -0.73
C ILE A 182 -19.25 -2.87 0.26
N ALA A 183 -18.75 -3.83 1.03
CA ALA A 183 -19.42 -4.22 2.27
C ALA A 183 -19.36 -3.03 3.23
N LEU A 184 -20.16 -2.00 2.94
CA LEU A 184 -20.26 -0.72 3.65
C LEU A 184 -21.01 -0.84 4.98
N SER A 185 -21.42 -2.05 5.37
CA SER A 185 -21.98 -2.29 6.70
C SER A 185 -20.95 -2.13 7.83
N ARG A 186 -19.66 -1.90 7.53
CA ARG A 186 -18.57 -1.94 8.54
C ARG A 186 -17.48 -0.85 8.41
N LEU A 187 -17.72 0.18 7.59
CA LEU A 187 -16.79 1.30 7.41
C LEU A 187 -17.54 2.63 7.56
N SER A 188 -18.17 2.81 8.70
CA SER A 188 -18.61 4.13 9.12
C SER A 188 -17.43 4.93 9.67
N VAL A 189 -17.41 6.23 9.42
CA VAL A 189 -16.46 7.20 10.00
C VAL A 189 -16.48 7.17 11.56
N ARG A 190 -17.46 6.50 12.17
CA ARG A 190 -17.53 6.24 13.62
C ARG A 190 -16.58 5.13 14.09
N GLU A 191 -16.18 4.17 13.25
CA GLU A 191 -15.34 3.03 13.67
C GLU A 191 -13.84 3.37 13.72
N LEU A 192 -13.38 4.37 12.97
CA LEU A 192 -12.04 4.94 13.19
C LEU A 192 -11.97 5.73 14.51
N ARG A 193 -13.11 6.12 15.11
CA ARG A 193 -13.22 7.02 16.27
C ARG A 193 -12.89 6.32 17.61
N ALA A 194 -12.93 5.00 17.67
CA ALA A 194 -12.81 4.22 18.91
C ALA A 194 -11.38 3.88 19.35
N SER A 195 -10.35 4.56 18.82
CA SER A 195 -8.95 4.34 19.19
C SER A 195 -8.42 5.33 20.26
N GLY A 196 -9.31 6.07 20.95
CA GLY A 196 -8.86 7.12 21.87
C GLY A 196 -9.79 7.53 23.00
N ASP A 197 -10.88 6.80 23.26
CA ASP A 197 -11.76 7.07 24.40
C ASP A 197 -12.02 5.75 25.14
N GLY A 198 -11.49 5.65 26.36
CA GLY A 198 -11.59 4.47 27.22
C GLY A 198 -12.98 4.27 27.83
N SER A 199 -14.02 4.95 27.33
CA SER A 199 -15.38 4.86 27.88
C SER A 199 -16.38 4.09 27.01
N HIS A 200 -16.03 3.62 25.80
CA HIS A 200 -16.92 2.82 24.95
C HIS A 200 -16.27 1.53 24.46
N ALA A 201 -17.08 0.46 24.42
CA ALA A 201 -16.66 -0.91 24.15
C ALA A 201 -15.73 -1.03 22.93
N PRO A 202 -14.68 -1.86 23.00
CA PRO A 202 -13.74 -2.01 21.89
C PRO A 202 -14.47 -2.59 20.70
N VAL A 203 -14.36 -1.94 19.55
CA VAL A 203 -14.79 -2.51 18.27
C VAL A 203 -13.78 -3.60 17.87
N CYS A 204 -13.79 -4.70 18.61
CA CYS A 204 -13.61 -6.00 18.00
C CYS A 204 -14.90 -6.20 17.22
N LEU A 205 -14.86 -6.15 15.88
CA LEU A 205 -16.02 -6.46 15.07
C LEU A 205 -16.51 -7.86 15.45
N SER A 206 -17.51 -7.90 16.33
CA SER A 206 -18.15 -9.12 16.77
C SER A 206 -18.70 -9.82 15.54
N ARG A 207 -18.40 -11.10 15.40
CA ARG A 207 -19.23 -11.99 14.59
C ARG A 207 -20.62 -11.96 15.21
N SER A 208 -21.53 -11.14 14.69
CA SER A 208 -22.95 -11.44 14.81
C SER A 208 -23.21 -12.65 13.92
N GLY A 209 -23.21 -13.83 14.54
CA GLY A 209 -23.71 -15.05 13.95
C GLY A 209 -25.24 -15.11 13.96
N ALA A 210 -25.71 -16.19 13.32
CA ALA A 210 -27.09 -16.61 13.04
C ALA A 210 -27.75 -15.89 11.85
#